data_AF-A0A2R7MBT6-F1
#
_entry.id   AF-A0A2R7MBT6-F1
#
_cell.length_a   1.000
_cell.length_b   1.000
_cell.length_c   1.000
_cell.angle_alpha   90.00
_cell.angle_beta   90.00
_cell.angle_gamma   90.00
#
_symmetry.space_group_name_H-M   'P 1'
#
loop_
_entity.id
_entity.type
_entity.pdbx_description
1 polymer ?
#
loop_
_entity_poly.entity_id
_entity_poly.type
_entity_poly.pdbx_seq_one_letter_code
_entity_poly.pdbx_strand_id
1 'polypeptide(L)' 'MKSNLLMNFTVDKENKTVNVKREFNASLANVWSAWTEAEILDQWWAPSP' A
#
# COMPACT_ATOMS: atom_id res chain seq x y z
N MET A 1 -18.05 10.99 5.20
CA MET A 1 -16.84 11.76 5.56
C MET A 1 -15.77 11.45 4.54
N LYS A 2 -15.29 12.46 3.78
CA LYS A 2 -14.14 12.26 2.88
C LYS A 2 -12.88 12.32 3.75
N SER A 3 -12.18 11.21 3.90
CA SER A 3 -10.85 11.22 4.47
C SER A 3 -9.88 11.76 3.42
N ASN A 4 -9.06 12.75 3.77
CA ASN A 4 -8.00 13.29 2.91
C ASN A 4 -6.79 12.34 2.90
N LEU A 5 -7.00 11.03 2.75
CA LEU A 5 -5.91 10.05 2.76
C LEU A 5 -5.05 10.27 1.52
N LEU A 6 -3.75 10.49 1.74
CA LEU A 6 -2.81 10.78 0.67
C LEU A 6 -2.21 9.48 0.12
N MET A 7 -2.01 9.46 -1.20
CA MET A 7 -1.16 8.50 -1.88
C MET A 7 -0.16 9.27 -2.72
N ASN A 8 1.10 9.24 -2.31
CA ASN A 8 2.22 9.90 -2.97
C ASN A 8 3.23 8.85 -3.41
N PHE A 9 3.82 9.03 -4.59
CA PHE A 9 4.94 8.20 -5.02
C PHE A 9 5.98 9.05 -5.74
N THR A 10 7.23 8.66 -5.62
CA THR A 10 8.36 9.28 -6.31
C THR A 10 9.18 8.21 -7.01
N VAL A 11 9.55 8.46 -8.26
CA VAL A 11 10.36 7.55 -9.07
C VAL A 11 11.71 8.21 -9.30
N ASP A 12 12.76 7.59 -8.79
CA ASP A 12 14.14 7.95 -9.08
C ASP A 12 14.66 6.99 -10.14
N LYS A 13 14.72 7.46 -11.39
CA LYS A 13 15.15 6.64 -12.53
C LYS A 13 16.66 6.43 -12.58
N GLU A 14 17.43 7.36 -12.03
CA GLU A 14 18.89 7.27 -12.01
C GLU A 14 19.33 6.15 -11.08
N ASN A 15 18.77 6.13 -9.87
CA ASN A 15 19.02 5.09 -8.88
C ASN A 15 18.11 3.86 -9.03
N LYS A 16 17.18 3.88 -9.99
CA LYS A 16 16.18 2.81 -10.24
C LYS A 16 15.37 2.46 -8.99
N THR A 17 14.98 3.46 -8.20
CA THR A 17 14.18 3.26 -6.99
C THR A 17 12.80 3.88 -7.12
N VAL A 18 11.82 3.28 -6.44
CA VAL A 18 10.46 3.80 -6.32
C VAL A 18 10.12 3.87 -4.85
N ASN A 19 9.71 5.05 -4.38
CA ASN A 19 9.21 5.25 -3.02
C ASN A 19 7.70 5.51 -3.10
N VAL A 20 6.91 4.71 -2.39
CA VAL A 20 5.45 4.85 -2.31
C VAL A 20 5.07 5.13 -0.86
N LYS A 21 4.27 6.17 -0.64
CA LYS A 21 3.71 6.56 0.66
C LYS A 21 2.20 6.59 0.54
N ARG A 22 1.51 5.81 1.37
CA ARG A 22 0.05 5.72 1.37
C ARG A 22 -0.47 5.74 2.79
N GLU A 23 -1.50 6.54 3.03
CA GLU A 23 -2.16 6.64 4.32
C GLU A 23 -3.42 5.79 4.35
N PHE A 24 -3.67 5.15 5.50
CA PHE A 24 -4.85 4.34 5.74
C PHE A 24 -5.48 4.77 7.05
N ASN A 25 -6.81 4.93 7.06
CA ASN A 25 -7.57 5.13 8.30
C ASN A 25 -7.83 3.78 8.97
N ALA A 26 -6.77 3.09 9.37
CA ALA A 26 -6.79 1.77 9.98
C ALA A 26 -5.67 1.66 11.03
N SER A 27 -5.81 0.72 11.98
CA SER A 27 -4.74 0.44 12.94
C SER A 27 -3.53 -0.19 12.26
N LEU A 28 -2.35 -0.07 12.89
CA LEU A 28 -1.14 -0.73 12.39
C LEU A 28 -1.32 -2.25 12.28
N ALA A 29 -2.03 -2.87 13.23
CA ALA A 29 -2.31 -4.31 13.21
C ALA A 29 -3.13 -4.71 11.97
N ASN A 30 -4.17 -3.94 11.63
CA ASN A 30 -5.00 -4.23 10.46
C ASN A 30 -4.23 -4.06 9.16
N VAL A 31 -3.38 -3.00 9.08
CA VAL A 31 -2.51 -2.80 7.92
C VAL A 31 -1.53 -3.97 7.81
N TRP A 32 -0.92 -4.40 8.91
CA TRP A 32 -0.01 -5.53 8.93
C TRP A 32 -0.66 -6.83 8.44
N SER A 33 -1.83 -7.18 8.98
CA SER A 33 -2.62 -8.34 8.53
C SER A 33 -2.87 -8.31 7.02
N ALA A 34 -3.21 -7.16 6.46
CA ALA A 34 -3.45 -7.02 5.01
C ALA A 34 -2.21 -7.31 4.14
N TRP A 35 -1.00 -7.25 4.70
CA TRP A 35 0.25 -7.56 4.00
C TRP A 35 0.80 -8.96 4.31
N THR A 36 0.37 -9.60 5.40
CA THR A 36 0.95 -10.88 5.85
C THR A 36 -0.01 -12.07 5.79
N GLU A 37 -1.32 -11.84 5.80
CA GLU A 37 -2.32 -12.90 5.71
C GLU A 37 -2.66 -13.15 4.24
N ALA A 38 -2.32 -14.35 3.74
CA ALA A 38 -2.46 -14.69 2.32
C ALA A 38 -3.88 -14.47 1.79
N GLU A 39 -4.90 -14.87 2.56
CA GLU A 39 -6.31 -14.72 2.22
C GLU A 39 -6.78 -13.27 2.08
N ILE A 40 -6.10 -12.33 2.75
CA ILE A 40 -6.37 -10.89 2.61
C ILE A 40 -5.51 -10.33 1.48
N LEU A 41 -4.23 -10.70 1.41
CA LEU A 41 -3.29 -10.25 0.39
C LEU A 41 -3.82 -10.54 -1.02
N ASP A 42 -4.37 -11.73 -1.24
CA ASP A 42 -4.96 -12.17 -2.53
C ASP A 42 -6.14 -11.31 -2.98
N GLN A 43 -6.78 -10.56 -2.08
CA GLN A 43 -7.92 -9.70 -2.43
C GLN A 43 -7.51 -8.37 -3.06
N TRP A 44 -6.26 -7.93 -2.88
CA TRP A 44 -5.86 -6.57 -3.30
C TRP A 44 -4.45 -6.44 -3.86
N TRP A 45 -3.56 -7.39 -3.61
CA TRP A 45 -2.16 -7.31 -4.02
C TRP A 45 -1.95 -7.74 -5.47
N ALA A 46 -1.56 -6.78 -6.30
CA ALA A 46 -1.23 -6.94 -7.72
C ALA A 46 -2.39 -7.53 -8.57
N PRO A 47 -2.42 -7.27 -9.89
CA PRO A 47 -3.34 -7.99 -10.77
C PRO A 47 -2.96 -9.47 -10.80
N SER A 48 -3.96 -10.34 -10.99
CA SER A 48 -3.70 -11.76 -11.27
C SER A 48 -2.72 -11.88 -12.45
N PRO A 49 -1.78 -12.84 -12.40
CA PRO A 49 -0.79 -13.05 -13.46
C PRO A 49 -1.40 -13.22 -14.85
#